data_AF-A0A369KG21-F1
#
_entry.id   AF-A0A369KG21-F1
#
_cell.length_a   1.000
_cell.length_b   1.000
_cell.length_c   1.000
_cell.angle_alpha   90.00
_cell.angle_beta   90.00
_cell.angle_gamma   90.00
#
_symmetry.space_group_name_H-M   'P 1'
#
loop_
_entity.id
_entity.type
_entity.pdbx_description
1 polymer ?
#
loop_
_entity_poly.entity_id
_entity_poly.type
_entity_poly.pdbx_seq_one_letter_code
_entity_poly.pdbx_strand_id
1 'polypeptide(L)'
;MSEDLGRKVARLESINDYLESELVSLDRLLRSVGFEEGISSVRLASMETLYFFPSSPPLEEEDFSFPQIPQDYDFLDDLEL
;
A
#
# COMPACT_ATOMS: atom_id res chain seq x y z
N MET A 1 -11.12 7.81 27.89
CA MET A 1 -11.53 8.66 26.73
C MET A 1 -10.40 9.50 26.15
N SER A 2 -9.75 10.42 26.88
CA SER A 2 -8.62 11.19 26.33
C SER A 2 -7.34 10.35 26.10
N GLU A 3 -7.04 9.41 27.01
CA GLU A 3 -5.83 8.56 26.90
C GLU A 3 -5.94 7.51 25.79
N ASP A 4 -7.13 6.97 25.53
CA ASP A 4 -7.34 5.94 24.50
C ASP A 4 -7.12 6.50 23.10
N LEU A 5 -7.56 7.74 22.89
CA LEU A 5 -7.33 8.46 21.63
C LEU A 5 -5.85 8.81 21.46
N GLY A 6 -5.18 9.25 22.53
CA GLY A 6 -3.74 9.52 22.52
C GLY A 6 -2.91 8.27 22.19
N ARG A 7 -3.25 7.12 22.78
CA ARG A 7 -2.62 5.83 22.45
C ARG A 7 -2.84 5.42 21.01
N LYS A 8 -4.06 5.62 20.49
CA LYS A 8 -4.37 5.31 19.08
C LYS A 8 -3.60 6.20 18.12
N VAL A 9 -3.46 7.50 18.44
CA VAL A 9 -2.65 8.44 17.64
C VAL A 9 -1.18 8.03 17.63
N ALA A 10 -0.58 7.81 18.80
CA ALA A 10 0.83 7.40 18.90
C ALA A 10 1.13 6.09 18.13
N ARG A 11 0.16 5.16 18.14
CA ARG A 11 0.26 3.91 17.38
C ARG A 11 0.19 4.16 15.86
N LEU A 12 -0.74 5.00 15.42
CA LEU A 12 -0.86 5.37 14.01
C LEU A 12 0.37 6.12 13.52
N GLU A 13 0.95 6.99 14.34
CA GLU A 13 2.22 7.67 14.04
C GLU A 13 3.34 6.66 13.86
N SER A 14 3.47 5.69 14.78
CA SER A 14 4.50 4.63 14.66
C SER A 14 4.34 3.80 13.40
N ILE A 15 3.11 3.46 13.01
CA ILE A 15 2.82 2.72 11.78
C ILE A 15 3.14 3.57 10.55
N ASN A 16 2.79 4.86 10.58
CA ASN A 16 3.10 5.77 9.47
C ASN A 16 4.60 5.90 9.26
N ASP A 17 5.37 6.11 10.34
CA ASP A 17 6.83 6.21 10.29
C ASP A 17 7.45 4.93 9.70
N TYR A 18 6.94 3.76 10.09
CA TYR A 18 7.36 2.49 9.52
C TYR A 18 7.04 2.39 8.02
N LEU A 19 5.81 2.70 7.62
CA LEU A 19 5.38 2.64 6.22
C LEU A 19 6.16 3.62 5.34
N GLU A 20 6.46 4.81 5.82
CA GLU A 20 7.33 5.78 5.12
C GLU A 20 8.74 5.21 4.90
N SER A 21 9.31 4.55 5.92
CA SER A 21 10.63 3.93 5.80
C SER A 21 10.66 2.77 4.80
N GLU A 22 9.60 1.96 4.77
CA GLU A 22 9.45 0.86 3.83
C GLU A 22 9.22 1.37 2.40
N LEU A 23 8.43 2.42 2.21
CA LEU A 23 8.25 3.06 0.91
C LEU A 23 9.57 3.58 0.34
N VAL A 24 10.40 4.21 1.17
CA VAL A 24 11.74 4.67 0.74
C VAL A 24 12.63 3.48 0.36
N SER A 25 12.58 2.40 1.13
CA SER A 25 13.36 1.18 0.85
C SER A 25 12.92 0.52 -0.46
N LEU A 26 11.62 0.46 -0.70
CA LEU A 26 11.01 -0.08 -1.91
C LEU A 26 11.34 0.78 -3.14
N ASP A 27 11.28 2.11 -3.01
CA ASP A 27 11.67 3.03 -4.08
C ASP A 27 13.13 2.85 -4.50
N ARG A 28 14.04 2.69 -3.51
CA ARG A 28 15.46 2.40 -3.76
C ARG A 28 15.65 1.06 -4.46
N LEU A 29 14.91 0.04 -4.04
CA LEU A 29 14.96 -1.29 -4.67
C LEU A 29 14.47 -1.24 -6.11
N LEU A 30 13.36 -0.55 -6.39
CA LEU A 30 12.85 -0.43 -7.75
C LEU A 30 13.86 0.27 -8.67
N ARG A 31 14.53 1.32 -8.18
CA ARG A 31 15.62 1.98 -8.91
C ARG A 31 16.79 1.05 -9.19
N SER A 32 17.14 0.17 -8.25
CA SER A 32 18.24 -0.78 -8.47
C SER A 32 17.89 -1.89 -9.47
N VAL A 33 16.60 -2.23 -9.60
CA VAL A 33 16.09 -3.22 -10.56
C VAL A 33 15.90 -2.62 -11.97
N GLY A 34 16.05 -1.31 -12.13
CA GLY A 34 16.02 -0.63 -13.43
C GLY A 34 14.79 0.24 -13.69
N PHE A 35 13.93 0.46 -12.69
CA PHE A 35 12.90 1.49 -12.75
C PHE A 35 13.51 2.85 -12.37
N GLU A 36 13.91 3.64 -13.37
CA GLU A 36 14.69 4.88 -13.16
C GLU A 36 14.07 5.86 -12.16
N GLU A 37 12.73 6.01 -12.15
CA GLU A 37 12.00 6.85 -11.19
C GLU A 37 11.38 6.06 -10.03
N GLY A 38 11.81 4.80 -9.82
CA GLY A 38 11.36 3.93 -8.75
C GLY A 38 9.87 3.64 -8.79
N ILE A 39 9.16 3.97 -7.70
CA ILE A 39 7.72 3.71 -7.55
C ILE A 39 6.90 4.40 -8.65
N SER A 40 7.31 5.61 -9.07
CA SER A 40 6.59 6.37 -10.09
C SER A 40 6.55 5.64 -11.44
N SER A 41 7.67 5.05 -11.86
CA SER A 41 7.74 4.28 -13.11
C SER A 41 6.89 3.02 -13.05
N VAL A 42 6.89 2.32 -11.90
CA VAL A 42 6.03 1.15 -11.71
C VAL A 42 4.57 1.55 -11.79
N ARG A 43 4.15 2.61 -11.10
CA ARG A 43 2.77 3.10 -11.14
C ARG A 43 2.31 3.40 -12.57
N LEU A 44 3.16 4.06 -13.36
CA LEU A 44 2.85 4.37 -14.75
C LEU A 44 2.67 3.08 -15.58
N ALA A 45 3.60 2.14 -15.46
CA ALA A 45 3.52 0.85 -16.14
C ALA A 45 2.28 0.05 -15.75
N SER A 46 1.89 0.07 -14.47
CA SER A 46 0.65 -0.55 -13.97
C SER A 46 -0.59 0.07 -14.61
N MET A 47 -0.64 1.41 -14.68
CA MET A 47 -1.74 2.13 -15.30
C MET A 47 -1.83 1.87 -16.81
N GLU A 48 -0.70 1.86 -17.51
CA GLU A 48 -0.67 1.51 -18.94
C GLU A 48 -1.15 0.08 -19.16
N THR A 49 -0.72 -0.87 -18.31
CA THR A 49 -1.19 -2.26 -18.39
C THR A 49 -2.69 -2.36 -18.15
N LEU A 50 -3.22 -1.63 -17.17
CA LEU A 50 -4.65 -1.66 -16.81
C LEU A 50 -5.54 -0.97 -17.87
N TYR A 51 -5.11 0.17 -18.40
CA TYR A 51 -5.96 1.04 -19.23
C TYR A 51 -5.63 1.00 -20.73
N PHE A 52 -4.38 0.72 -21.13
CA PHE A 52 -3.92 0.81 -22.52
C PHE A 52 -3.81 -0.55 -23.23
N PHE A 53 -3.54 -1.63 -22.48
CA PHE A 53 -3.54 -2.99 -22.99
C PHE A 53 -4.75 -3.78 -22.47
N PRO A 54 -5.98 -3.54 -22.99
CA PRO A 54 -7.15 -4.33 -22.65
C PRO A 54 -7.01 -5.72 -23.29
N SER A 55 -6.16 -6.55 -22.71
CA SER A 55 -6.00 -7.96 -23.03
C SER A 55 -7.05 -8.82 -22.32
N SER A 56 -7.85 -8.19 -21.44
CA SER A 56 -9.03 -8.74 -20.78
C SER A 56 -10.21 -7.79 -21.04
N PRO A 57 -11.46 -8.28 -21.11
CA PRO A 57 -12.62 -7.40 -21.03
C PRO A 57 -12.48 -6.47 -19.82
N PRO A 58 -13.05 -5.25 -19.85
CA PRO A 58 -13.03 -4.38 -18.69
C PRO A 58 -13.49 -5.22 -17.51
N LEU A 59 -12.63 -5.36 -16.50
CA LEU A 59 -13.05 -5.94 -15.23
C LEU A 59 -14.21 -5.06 -14.80
N GLU A 60 -15.42 -5.63 -14.81
CA GLU A 60 -16.56 -4.99 -14.17
C GLU A 60 -16.06 -4.57 -12.77
N GLU A 61 -16.41 -3.36 -12.32
CA GLU A 61 -15.87 -2.75 -11.09
C GLU A 61 -16.00 -3.64 -9.83
N GLU A 62 -16.70 -4.77 -9.93
CA GLU A 62 -16.87 -5.80 -8.92
C GLU A 62 -15.67 -6.77 -8.73
N ASP A 63 -14.77 -6.94 -9.71
CA ASP A 63 -13.66 -7.92 -9.59
C ASP A 63 -12.36 -7.34 -8.99
N PHE A 64 -12.22 -6.02 -8.92
CA PHE A 64 -11.22 -5.37 -8.06
C PHE A 64 -11.80 -5.13 -6.68
N SER A 65 -12.10 -6.21 -5.96
CA SER A 65 -12.10 -6.12 -4.50
C SER A 65 -10.66 -5.84 -4.06
N PHE A 66 -10.38 -4.59 -3.64
CA PHE A 66 -9.43 -4.44 -2.55
C PHE A 66 -9.86 -5.48 -1.50
N PRO A 67 -8.97 -6.32 -0.96
CA PRO A 67 -9.34 -7.14 0.17
C PRO A 67 -10.00 -6.19 1.15
N GLN A 68 -11.31 -6.40 1.38
CA GLN A 68 -12.06 -5.65 2.37
C GLN A 68 -11.26 -5.93 3.63
N ILE A 69 -10.41 -4.99 4.06
CA ILE A 69 -9.72 -5.10 5.34
C ILE A 69 -10.88 -5.27 6.29
N PRO A 70 -11.07 -6.45 6.90
CA PRO A 70 -12.21 -6.63 7.78
C PRO A 70 -12.22 -5.44 8.76
N GLN A 71 -13.40 -4.87 9.03
CA GLN A 71 -13.48 -3.71 9.95
C GLN A 71 -12.92 -4.05 11.34
N ASP A 72 -12.82 -5.36 11.60
CA ASP A 72 -12.32 -6.01 12.80
C ASP A 72 -10.92 -6.63 12.57
N TYR A 73 -10.33 -6.43 11.39
CA TYR A 73 -8.95 -6.76 11.09
C TYR A 73 -8.09 -5.68 11.71
N ASP A 74 -7.94 -5.80 13.02
CA ASP A 74 -6.75 -5.33 13.66
C ASP A 74 -5.59 -6.12 13.05
N PHE A 75 -5.01 -5.57 11.96
CA PHE A 75 -3.71 -5.94 11.36
C PHE A 75 -2.53 -5.87 12.37
N LEU A 76 -2.87 -5.76 13.63
CA LEU A 76 -2.23 -5.11 14.75
C LEU A 76 -2.11 -6.07 15.94
N ASP A 77 -2.84 -7.19 15.95
CA ASP A 77 -2.64 -8.29 16.90
C ASP A 77 -1.70 -9.38 16.33
N ASP A 78 -1.65 -9.55 15.00
CA ASP A 78 -0.82 -10.60 14.34
C ASP A 78 0.66 -10.20 14.12
N LEU A 79 1.04 -8.97 14.49
CA LEU A 79 2.42 -8.46 14.41
C LEU A 79 3.11 -8.35 15.78
N GLU A 80 2.54 -8.95 16.83
CA GLU A 80 3.23 -9.14 18.11
C GLU A 80 4.42 -10.10 17.94
N LEU A 81 5.62 -9.51 17.84
CA LEU A 81 6.93 -10.17 18.00
C LEU A 81 7.39 -10.08 19.45
#